data_AF-A0A4T0EDZ9-F1
#
_entry.id   AF-A0A4T0EDZ9-F1
#
_cell.length_a   1.000
_cell.length_b   1.000
_cell.length_c   1.000
_cell.angle_alpha   90.00
_cell.angle_beta   90.00
_cell.angle_gamma   90.00
#
_symmetry.space_group_name_H-M   'P 1'
#
loop_
_entity.id
_entity.type
_entity.pdbx_description
1 polymer ?
#
loop_
_entity_poly.entity_id
_entity_poly.type
_entity_poly.pdbx_seq_one_letter_code
_entity_poly.pdbx_strand_id
1 'polypeptide(L)'
;MPQGEVDEFDGILDEFEDKEGGSQGDFNKAIQDTLNNLNLNDSNDATDESDENLDEILESVMGELLSKDVLYEPLKELSSKYPEYLEQNKPPKLKHEDFENYSKQFGYVKDILKVFDNDGKDGKDSNDSKATDKSNVLDLMTKIQECGSPPKEIIGDFDSNNLFNEYSIQLEPTTSSSSAEMPLVNHPMPEAPDLSILIMIPIIFVSALIGLLIVIPVIGVLTRHRAHFNPKGVSLDPESNPTVGPNVDTYFKMAKRVKEVEGLAGFFKGFFPTLISEIFIGLLILIPLPLTLSAGFLGYFAAIVGLIFIGCVSLPFEIFIKRAIVTPYNLPVLTPRQNIRKLVTPNELSNPFKMINATLLQVLALRILISAVTIHILRPFLSVIPLFGMVSWQVLTVALILLINPLDVLQTRLMVQPLGQQDWDEETNHNKYEDAVVTIRQQPYHGVGDALRAIKEEEGTGALARGWWFTLVGQLAIAFSP
;
A
#
# COMPACT_ATOMS: atom_id res chain seq x y z
N MET A 1 10.99 66.01 -31.39
CA MET A 1 10.05 65.66 -30.29
C MET A 1 10.16 64.16 -30.05
N PRO A 2 10.48 63.72 -28.83
CA PRO A 2 11.63 64.11 -27.99
C PRO A 2 12.48 62.84 -27.70
N GLN A 3 13.79 62.71 -27.96
CA GLN A 3 14.98 63.37 -27.39
C GLN A 3 15.07 63.42 -25.84
N GLY A 4 14.39 62.53 -25.11
CA GLY A 4 14.40 62.55 -23.64
C GLY A 4 14.79 61.26 -22.91
N GLU A 5 15.10 60.17 -23.60
CA GLU A 5 15.27 58.84 -22.96
C GLU A 5 16.59 58.14 -23.31
N VAL A 6 17.46 58.80 -24.09
CA VAL A 6 18.78 58.27 -24.47
C VAL A 6 19.90 58.90 -23.63
N ASP A 7 19.64 60.05 -22.99
CA ASP A 7 20.65 60.78 -22.22
C ASP A 7 20.81 60.28 -20.77
N GLU A 8 19.97 59.35 -20.31
CA GLU A 8 20.08 58.74 -18.97
C GLU A 8 20.93 57.45 -18.96
N PHE A 9 21.26 56.91 -20.14
CA PHE A 9 22.07 55.69 -20.27
C PHE A 9 23.58 55.96 -20.35
N ASP A 10 23.99 57.11 -20.91
CA ASP A 10 25.41 57.48 -21.01
C ASP A 10 26.00 57.96 -19.66
N GLY A 11 25.16 58.36 -18.69
CA GLY A 11 25.61 58.84 -17.38
C GLY A 11 25.94 57.73 -16.36
N ILE A 12 25.64 56.47 -16.67
CA ILE A 12 25.82 55.33 -15.74
C ILE A 12 27.13 54.57 -16.04
N LEU A 13 27.76 54.82 -17.19
CA LEU A 13 28.96 54.10 -17.64
C LEU A 13 30.29 54.60 -17.05
N ASP A 14 30.29 55.71 -16.30
CA ASP A 14 31.53 56.35 -15.84
C ASP A 14 31.92 56.05 -14.38
N GLU A 15 31.23 55.16 -13.64
CA GLU A 15 31.53 54.95 -12.21
C GLU A 15 31.74 53.50 -11.76
N PHE A 16 32.20 52.58 -12.62
CA PHE A 16 32.61 51.24 -12.17
C PHE A 16 33.84 50.66 -12.90
N GLU A 17 34.84 51.48 -13.21
CA GLU A 17 36.22 51.00 -13.33
C GLU A 17 36.87 51.03 -11.94
N ASP A 18 36.98 49.86 -11.30
CA ASP A 18 38.16 49.40 -10.55
C ASP A 18 37.80 48.27 -9.57
N LYS A 19 38.07 47.02 -9.96
CA LYS A 19 39.00 46.08 -9.29
C LYS A 19 38.72 44.62 -9.68
N GLU A 20 39.79 44.01 -10.19
CA GLU A 20 40.17 42.59 -10.25
C GLU A 20 39.40 41.70 -9.24
N GLY A 21 38.83 40.55 -9.58
CA GLY A 21 39.37 39.45 -10.39
C GLY A 21 39.40 38.19 -9.52
N GLY A 22 38.26 37.53 -9.34
CA GLY A 22 38.13 36.23 -8.65
C GLY A 22 37.91 35.11 -9.66
N SER A 23 38.70 34.03 -9.58
CA SER A 23 38.71 32.98 -10.60
C SER A 23 37.56 31.97 -10.38
N GLN A 24 36.93 31.52 -11.46
CA GLN A 24 35.88 30.48 -11.49
C GLN A 24 36.26 29.15 -10.78
N GLY A 25 37.55 28.94 -10.48
CA GLY A 25 38.02 27.82 -9.64
C GLY A 25 37.71 27.98 -8.14
N ASP A 26 37.50 29.19 -7.64
CA ASP A 26 37.23 29.45 -6.22
C ASP A 26 35.79 29.07 -5.82
N PHE A 27 34.84 29.16 -6.77
CA PHE A 27 33.43 28.80 -6.58
C PHE A 27 33.22 27.29 -6.41
N ASN A 28 33.75 26.48 -7.33
CA ASN A 28 33.65 25.02 -7.24
C ASN A 28 34.35 24.48 -5.99
N LYS A 29 35.41 25.16 -5.54
CA LYS A 29 36.13 24.82 -4.33
C LYS A 29 35.33 25.16 -3.06
N ALA A 30 34.66 26.32 -3.03
CA ALA A 30 33.78 26.69 -1.92
C ALA A 30 32.62 25.70 -1.74
N ILE A 31 31.98 25.25 -2.83
CA ILE A 31 30.92 24.24 -2.78
C ILE A 31 31.44 22.91 -2.22
N GLN A 32 32.62 22.45 -2.68
CA GLN A 32 33.21 21.21 -2.16
C GLN A 32 33.66 21.33 -0.70
N ASP A 33 34.20 22.47 -0.28
CA ASP A 33 34.63 22.69 1.10
C ASP A 33 33.42 22.73 2.06
N THR A 34 32.27 23.30 1.64
CA THR A 34 31.03 23.29 2.42
C THR A 34 30.41 21.89 2.52
N LEU A 35 30.38 21.13 1.43
CA LEU A 35 29.90 19.73 1.42
C LEU A 35 30.77 18.81 2.29
N ASN A 36 32.08 19.06 2.37
CA ASN A 36 32.99 18.27 3.21
C ASN A 36 32.91 18.64 4.71
N ASN A 37 32.61 19.91 5.04
CA ASN A 37 32.43 20.34 6.43
C ASN A 37 31.12 19.86 7.04
N LEU A 38 30.10 19.60 6.22
CA LEU A 38 28.88 18.91 6.60
C LEU A 38 29.17 17.40 6.52
N ASN A 39 29.64 16.81 7.62
CA ASN A 39 30.14 15.43 7.71
C ASN A 39 29.09 14.35 7.35
N LEU A 40 28.72 14.23 6.07
CA LEU A 40 27.74 13.29 5.50
C LEU A 40 28.33 11.88 5.25
N ASN A 41 29.52 11.58 5.78
CA ASN A 41 30.25 10.33 5.49
C ASN A 41 30.24 9.29 6.62
N ASP A 42 29.50 9.50 7.72
CA ASP A 42 29.55 8.57 8.88
C ASP A 42 28.18 8.15 9.45
N SER A 43 27.19 7.92 8.59
CA SER A 43 25.88 7.38 8.99
C SER A 43 25.45 6.21 8.09
N ASN A 44 26.24 5.13 8.11
CA ASN A 44 25.84 3.81 7.62
C ASN A 44 25.35 2.86 8.74
N ASP A 45 24.82 3.41 9.84
CA ASP A 45 24.12 2.62 10.87
C ASP A 45 23.10 3.49 11.63
N ALA A 46 21.91 3.70 11.04
CA ALA A 46 20.72 4.11 11.79
C ALA A 46 19.43 3.81 11.00
N THR A 47 18.51 3.24 11.74
CA THR A 47 17.14 2.83 11.43
C THR A 47 16.21 3.98 11.01
N ASP A 48 15.14 3.62 10.29
CA ASP A 48 14.01 4.42 9.76
C ASP A 48 13.38 5.50 10.71
N GLU A 49 14.11 6.57 11.02
CA GLU A 49 13.57 7.83 11.55
C GLU A 49 14.45 9.02 11.08
N SER A 50 14.29 9.55 9.86
CA SER A 50 14.97 10.80 9.49
C SER A 50 14.47 11.56 8.23
N ASP A 51 13.18 11.51 7.87
CA ASP A 51 12.70 12.42 6.80
C ASP A 51 12.76 13.90 7.26
N GLU A 52 12.37 14.21 8.51
CA GLU A 52 12.47 15.58 9.05
C GLU A 52 13.92 16.09 9.19
N ASN A 53 14.89 15.21 9.45
CA ASN A 53 16.30 15.61 9.55
C ASN A 53 16.95 15.84 8.18
N LEU A 54 16.48 15.15 7.13
CA LEU A 54 17.00 15.35 5.76
C LEU A 54 16.49 16.67 5.17
N ASP A 55 15.23 17.01 5.43
CA ASP A 55 14.63 18.28 4.97
C ASP A 55 15.33 19.49 5.62
N GLU A 56 15.66 19.43 6.91
CA GLU A 56 16.37 20.51 7.63
C GLU A 56 17.82 20.68 7.14
N ILE A 57 18.50 19.58 6.78
CA ILE A 57 19.84 19.62 6.18
C ILE A 57 19.78 20.21 4.77
N LEU A 58 18.80 19.84 3.96
CA LEU A 58 18.60 20.35 2.61
C LEU A 58 18.31 21.87 2.63
N GLU A 59 17.45 22.32 3.56
CA GLU A 59 17.13 23.73 3.75
C GLU A 59 18.37 24.55 4.15
N SER A 60 19.22 24.01 5.04
CA SER A 60 20.50 24.64 5.42
C SER A 60 21.49 24.74 4.26
N VAL A 61 21.61 23.70 3.42
CA VAL A 61 22.50 23.71 2.25
C VAL A 61 22.01 24.70 1.19
N MET A 62 20.70 24.73 0.93
CA MET A 62 20.08 25.69 0.01
C MET A 62 20.26 27.13 0.49
N GLY A 63 20.12 27.36 1.79
CA GLY A 63 20.31 28.68 2.41
C GLY A 63 21.75 29.22 2.33
N GLU A 64 22.75 28.36 2.17
CA GLU A 64 24.16 28.72 1.97
C GLU A 64 24.46 28.98 0.49
N LEU A 65 23.93 28.14 -0.42
CA LEU A 65 24.07 28.32 -1.87
C LEU A 65 23.40 29.59 -2.38
N LEU A 66 22.31 30.02 -1.75
CA LEU A 66 21.59 31.26 -2.08
C LEU A 66 22.19 32.52 -1.42
N SER A 67 23.30 32.39 -0.70
CA SER A 67 23.94 33.53 -0.03
C SER A 67 24.59 34.51 -1.01
N LYS A 68 24.71 35.78 -0.58
CA LYS A 68 25.37 36.84 -1.34
C LYS A 68 26.79 36.44 -1.76
N ASP A 69 27.54 35.78 -0.88
CA ASP A 69 28.93 35.41 -1.13
C ASP A 69 29.09 34.40 -2.27
N VAL A 70 28.04 33.62 -2.57
CA VAL A 70 28.04 32.58 -3.59
C VAL A 70 27.41 33.07 -4.91
N LEU A 71 26.27 33.78 -4.85
CA LEU A 71 25.52 34.16 -6.05
C LEU A 71 25.83 35.54 -6.62
N TYR A 72 26.39 36.45 -5.83
CA TYR A 72 26.51 37.86 -6.25
C TYR A 72 27.42 38.05 -7.46
N GLU A 73 28.64 37.50 -7.42
CA GLU A 73 29.59 37.65 -8.53
C GLU A 73 29.12 36.97 -9.83
N PRO A 74 28.63 35.72 -9.83
CA PRO A 74 28.10 35.09 -11.05
C PRO A 74 26.93 35.86 -11.68
N LEU A 75 25.99 36.36 -10.87
CA LEU A 75 24.85 37.14 -11.36
C LEU A 75 25.26 38.52 -11.89
N LYS A 76 26.29 39.13 -11.29
CA LYS A 76 26.85 40.40 -11.73
C LYS A 76 27.55 40.26 -13.10
N GLU A 77 28.31 39.19 -13.28
CA GLU A 77 28.93 38.88 -14.57
C GLU A 77 27.87 38.53 -15.64
N LEU A 78 26.81 37.81 -15.25
CA LEU A 78 25.71 37.52 -16.15
C LEU A 78 24.97 38.81 -16.56
N SER A 79 24.72 39.71 -15.61
CA SER A 79 24.07 41.01 -15.85
C SER A 79 24.88 41.91 -16.79
N SER A 80 26.21 41.86 -16.76
CA SER A 80 27.03 42.71 -17.65
C SER A 80 26.98 42.27 -19.12
N LYS A 81 26.73 40.99 -19.40
CA LYS A 81 26.72 40.42 -20.76
C LYS A 81 25.35 40.43 -21.45
N TYR A 82 24.24 40.50 -20.69
CA TYR A 82 22.88 40.55 -21.23
C TYR A 82 22.57 41.75 -22.16
N PRO A 83 22.97 42.99 -21.84
CA PRO A 83 22.69 44.16 -22.67
C PRO A 83 23.25 44.01 -24.09
N GLU A 84 24.50 43.58 -24.21
CA GLU A 84 25.17 43.41 -25.50
C GLU A 84 24.50 42.30 -26.34
N TYR A 85 24.10 41.20 -25.71
CA TYR A 85 23.40 40.12 -26.40
C TYR A 85 22.00 40.52 -26.91
N LEU A 86 21.22 41.23 -26.09
CA LEU A 86 19.89 41.71 -26.48
C LEU A 86 19.98 42.76 -27.60
N GLU A 87 21.06 43.55 -27.64
CA GLU A 87 21.27 44.50 -28.73
C GLU A 87 21.61 43.85 -30.07
N GLN A 88 22.44 42.80 -30.04
CA GLN A 88 22.89 42.09 -31.24
C GLN A 88 21.82 41.15 -31.84
N ASN A 89 20.85 40.72 -31.02
CA ASN A 89 19.83 39.72 -31.34
C ASN A 89 18.38 40.27 -31.32
N LYS A 90 18.18 41.54 -31.67
CA LYS A 90 16.82 42.10 -31.86
C LYS A 90 16.05 41.35 -32.96
N PRO A 91 14.70 41.23 -32.86
CA PRO A 91 13.89 40.61 -33.92
C PRO A 91 14.15 41.29 -35.28
N PRO A 92 14.31 40.53 -36.38
CA PRO A 92 13.82 39.15 -36.58
C PRO A 92 14.86 38.04 -36.34
N LYS A 93 16.06 38.32 -35.80
CA LYS A 93 17.08 37.27 -35.55
C LYS A 93 16.67 36.29 -34.46
N LEU A 94 15.97 36.78 -33.44
CA LEU A 94 15.42 36.00 -32.35
C LEU A 94 13.88 36.05 -32.43
N LYS A 95 13.18 34.99 -31.98
CA LYS A 95 11.71 35.05 -31.89
C LYS A 95 11.31 36.11 -30.86
N HIS A 96 10.19 36.78 -31.10
CA HIS A 96 9.69 37.84 -30.23
C HIS A 96 9.47 37.35 -28.78
N GLU A 97 9.03 36.11 -28.64
CA GLU A 97 8.80 35.44 -27.35
C GLU A 97 10.11 35.20 -26.58
N ASP A 98 11.15 34.70 -27.27
CA ASP A 98 12.48 34.47 -26.66
C ASP A 98 13.13 35.80 -26.24
N PHE A 99 12.96 36.86 -27.05
CA PHE A 99 13.49 38.19 -26.75
C PHE A 99 12.82 38.79 -25.50
N GLU A 100 11.51 38.60 -25.36
CA GLU A 100 10.74 39.06 -24.21
C GLU A 100 11.14 38.27 -22.94
N ASN A 101 11.34 36.96 -23.04
CA ASN A 101 11.76 36.12 -21.92
C ASN A 101 13.19 36.45 -21.45
N TYR A 102 14.14 36.66 -22.36
CA TYR A 102 15.51 37.08 -22.00
C TYR A 102 15.55 38.50 -21.42
N SER A 103 14.68 39.40 -21.89
CA SER A 103 14.54 40.72 -21.28
C SER A 103 13.97 40.65 -19.86
N LYS A 104 13.02 39.74 -19.60
CA LYS A 104 12.47 39.50 -18.24
C LYS A 104 13.51 38.88 -17.31
N GLN A 105 14.28 37.89 -17.78
CA GLN A 105 15.39 37.31 -17.02
C GLN A 105 16.39 38.37 -16.56
N PHE A 106 16.82 39.24 -17.48
CA PHE A 106 17.75 40.32 -17.16
C PHE A 106 17.21 41.26 -16.07
N GLY A 107 15.90 41.55 -16.10
CA GLY A 107 15.22 42.32 -15.05
C GLY A 107 15.31 41.64 -13.69
N TYR A 108 14.98 40.35 -13.61
CA TYR A 108 15.05 39.59 -12.36
C TYR A 108 16.46 39.46 -11.81
N VAL A 109 17.48 39.25 -12.67
CA VAL A 109 18.89 39.22 -12.26
C VAL A 109 19.31 40.55 -11.63
N LYS A 110 18.91 41.69 -12.20
CA LYS A 110 19.16 43.01 -11.62
C LYS A 110 18.48 43.22 -10.28
N ASP A 111 17.26 42.70 -10.12
CA ASP A 111 16.52 42.83 -8.87
C ASP A 111 17.14 41.98 -7.75
N ILE A 112 17.69 40.80 -8.07
CA ILE A 112 18.47 39.99 -7.11
C ILE A 112 19.73 40.75 -6.65
N LEU A 113 20.48 41.34 -7.59
CA LEU A 113 21.68 42.13 -7.24
C LEU A 113 21.35 43.33 -6.34
N LYS A 114 20.21 44.01 -6.57
CA LYS A 114 19.73 45.08 -5.69
C LYS A 114 19.39 44.58 -4.29
N VAL A 115 18.74 43.41 -4.16
CA VAL A 115 18.45 42.80 -2.85
C VAL A 115 19.76 42.55 -2.10
N PHE A 116 20.76 41.99 -2.77
CA PHE A 116 22.08 41.77 -2.18
C PHE A 116 22.83 43.07 -1.83
N ASP A 117 22.71 44.13 -2.63
CA ASP A 117 23.35 45.43 -2.37
C ASP A 117 22.72 46.18 -1.19
N ASN A 118 21.43 45.94 -0.91
CA ASN A 118 20.71 46.54 0.21
C ASN A 118 21.00 45.84 1.55
N ASP A 119 21.28 44.53 1.54
CA ASP A 119 21.61 43.70 2.72
C ASP A 119 22.86 44.20 3.50
N GLY A 120 23.68 45.08 2.90
CA GLY A 120 24.88 45.66 3.53
C GLY A 120 24.76 47.11 4.01
N LYS A 121 23.64 47.81 3.78
CA LYS A 121 23.50 49.25 4.09
C LYS A 121 22.69 49.56 5.35
N ASP A 122 21.84 48.63 5.77
CA ASP A 122 21.04 48.78 6.98
C ASP A 122 21.74 48.06 8.14
N GLY A 123 22.46 48.81 8.99
CA GLY A 123 23.10 48.31 10.21
C GLY A 123 22.10 47.87 11.29
N LYS A 124 21.19 46.96 10.95
CA LYS A 124 20.11 46.46 11.80
C LYS A 124 20.16 44.94 11.83
N ASP A 125 20.99 44.43 12.75
CA ASP A 125 21.13 43.02 13.07
C ASP A 125 19.86 42.45 13.73
N SER A 126 18.82 42.21 12.93
CA SER A 126 17.68 41.37 13.34
C SER A 126 17.56 40.16 12.42
N ASN A 127 17.54 38.96 13.02
CA ASN A 127 17.45 37.67 12.32
C ASN A 127 16.27 37.58 11.33
N ASP A 128 15.20 38.35 11.52
CA ASP A 128 14.01 38.37 10.65
C ASP A 128 14.27 39.02 9.27
N SER A 129 15.19 39.98 9.16
CA SER A 129 15.48 40.66 7.87
C SER A 129 16.24 39.74 6.91
N LYS A 130 17.26 39.02 7.40
CA LYS A 130 18.05 38.09 6.57
C LYS A 130 17.24 36.91 6.04
N ALA A 131 16.28 36.40 6.81
CA ALA A 131 15.37 35.35 6.36
C ALA A 131 14.44 35.83 5.24
N THR A 132 13.96 37.08 5.34
CA THR A 132 13.10 37.71 4.33
C THR A 132 13.85 37.94 3.02
N ASP A 133 15.11 38.36 3.08
CA ASP A 133 15.92 38.59 1.88
C ASP A 133 16.28 37.28 1.16
N LYS A 134 16.56 36.20 1.90
CA LYS A 134 16.75 34.85 1.32
C LYS A 134 15.48 34.33 0.63
N SER A 135 14.31 34.52 1.23
CA SER A 135 13.02 34.17 0.60
C SER A 135 12.75 34.96 -0.68
N ASN A 136 13.08 36.27 -0.69
CA ASN A 136 12.92 37.11 -1.87
C ASN A 136 13.87 36.70 -3.02
N VAL A 137 15.10 36.30 -2.69
CA VAL A 137 16.07 35.79 -3.67
C VAL A 137 15.59 34.46 -4.27
N LEU A 138 15.01 33.57 -3.46
CA LEU A 138 14.42 32.30 -3.92
C LEU A 138 13.26 32.53 -4.90
N ASP A 139 12.35 33.45 -4.60
CA ASP A 139 11.21 33.79 -5.47
C ASP A 139 11.67 34.39 -6.81
N LEU A 140 12.70 35.24 -6.80
CA LEU A 140 13.25 35.83 -8.01
C LEU A 140 14.00 34.80 -8.86
N MET A 141 14.72 33.86 -8.23
CA MET A 141 15.37 32.74 -8.91
C MET A 141 14.37 31.81 -9.59
N THR A 142 13.25 31.52 -8.93
CA THR A 142 12.17 30.71 -9.51
C THR A 142 11.60 31.38 -10.78
N LYS A 143 11.41 32.71 -10.76
CA LYS A 143 10.95 33.49 -11.92
C LYS A 143 11.97 33.51 -13.07
N ILE A 144 13.27 33.48 -12.77
CA ILE A 144 14.32 33.33 -13.80
C ILE A 144 14.20 31.96 -14.48
N GLN A 145 13.97 30.90 -13.69
CA GLN A 145 13.79 29.53 -14.20
C GLN A 145 12.52 29.39 -15.06
N GLU A 146 11.40 30.02 -14.67
CA GLU A 146 10.16 30.04 -15.47
C GLU A 146 10.36 30.71 -16.83
N CYS A 147 11.29 31.67 -16.94
CA CYS A 147 11.65 32.30 -18.21
C CYS A 147 12.52 31.41 -19.12
N GLY A 148 12.96 30.23 -18.64
CA GLY A 148 13.76 29.25 -19.38
C GLY A 148 15.28 29.36 -19.16
N SER A 149 16.05 28.49 -19.81
CA SER A 149 17.52 28.52 -19.71
C SER A 149 18.10 29.77 -20.40
N PRO A 150 19.12 30.44 -19.82
CA PRO A 150 19.66 31.62 -20.45
C PRO A 150 20.51 31.28 -21.69
N PRO A 151 20.78 32.27 -22.56
CA PRO A 151 21.49 32.00 -23.81
C PRO A 151 22.91 31.46 -23.58
N LYS A 152 23.23 30.34 -24.23
CA LYS A 152 24.53 29.64 -24.11
C LYS A 152 25.73 30.54 -24.44
N GLU A 153 25.53 31.59 -25.24
CA GLU A 153 26.55 32.55 -25.66
C GLU A 153 26.96 33.53 -24.54
N ILE A 154 26.06 33.80 -23.59
CA ILE A 154 26.29 34.71 -22.45
C ILE A 154 26.85 33.94 -21.24
N ILE A 155 26.42 32.68 -21.10
CA ILE A 155 26.69 31.81 -19.96
C ILE A 155 28.10 31.19 -19.99
N GLY A 156 28.69 30.88 -21.16
CA GLY A 156 29.98 30.16 -21.21
C GLY A 156 29.93 28.78 -20.53
N ASP A 157 31.05 28.25 -20.02
CA ASP A 157 31.12 26.99 -19.24
C ASP A 157 30.49 27.11 -17.82
N PHE A 158 29.68 28.14 -17.58
CA PHE A 158 28.81 28.20 -16.40
C PHE A 158 27.74 27.13 -16.56
N ASP A 159 28.00 25.94 -16.01
CA ASP A 159 27.08 24.81 -16.06
C ASP A 159 25.94 25.04 -15.06
N SER A 160 25.06 26.00 -15.38
CA SER A 160 23.78 26.22 -14.69
C SER A 160 22.93 24.95 -14.65
N ASN A 161 23.22 23.99 -15.54
CA ASN A 161 22.57 22.70 -15.52
C ASN A 161 22.86 21.93 -14.22
N ASN A 162 24.03 22.07 -13.58
CA ASN A 162 24.31 21.32 -12.35
C ASN A 162 23.80 22.04 -11.10
N LEU A 163 23.79 23.37 -11.05
CA LEU A 163 23.26 24.10 -9.89
C LEU A 163 21.72 23.98 -9.77
N PHE A 164 21.02 23.78 -10.89
CA PHE A 164 19.55 23.76 -10.95
C PHE A 164 18.95 22.40 -11.35
N ASN A 165 19.71 21.44 -11.91
CA ASN A 165 19.23 20.04 -12.07
C ASN A 165 19.50 19.16 -10.85
N GLU A 166 20.32 19.57 -9.88
CA GLU A 166 20.45 18.79 -8.63
C GLU A 166 19.22 18.95 -7.70
N TYR A 167 18.15 19.57 -8.19
CA TYR A 167 16.79 19.50 -7.62
C TYR A 167 15.83 18.61 -8.45
N SER A 168 16.30 18.02 -9.55
CA SER A 168 15.58 17.01 -10.33
C SER A 168 16.09 15.60 -10.06
N ILE A 169 16.43 15.27 -8.81
CA ILE A 169 16.35 13.88 -8.37
C ILE A 169 14.89 13.58 -8.08
N GLN A 170 14.13 13.25 -9.13
CA GLN A 170 13.51 11.93 -9.27
C GLN A 170 12.96 11.78 -10.69
N LEU A 171 13.49 10.74 -11.35
CA LEU A 171 12.98 10.03 -12.53
C LEU A 171 13.37 10.60 -13.91
N GLU A 172 14.53 10.18 -14.40
CA GLU A 172 14.59 9.63 -15.76
C GLU A 172 15.42 8.33 -15.79
N PRO A 173 15.14 7.43 -16.74
CA PRO A 173 16.12 7.34 -17.81
C PRO A 173 15.53 7.27 -19.24
N THR A 174 16.14 8.11 -20.08
CA THR A 174 16.79 7.77 -21.36
C THR A 174 16.06 8.00 -22.69
N THR A 175 16.41 9.16 -23.28
CA THR A 175 17.06 9.34 -24.60
C THR A 175 16.47 8.62 -25.84
N SER A 176 16.05 9.39 -26.85
CA SER A 176 16.92 9.82 -27.96
C SER A 176 16.15 10.51 -29.11
N SER A 177 16.78 11.54 -29.65
CA SER A 177 16.48 12.35 -30.85
C SER A 177 15.91 11.59 -32.05
N SER A 178 15.10 12.12 -32.97
CA SER A 178 15.42 13.27 -33.84
C SER A 178 14.27 13.54 -34.83
N SER A 179 14.11 14.81 -35.22
CA SER A 179 13.54 15.36 -36.47
C SER A 179 12.03 15.65 -36.60
N ALA A 180 11.69 16.91 -36.28
CA ALA A 180 10.94 17.92 -37.05
C ALA A 180 9.62 17.57 -37.81
N GLU A 181 8.49 18.20 -37.41
CA GLU A 181 7.68 19.15 -38.22
C GLU A 181 6.51 19.80 -37.41
N MET A 182 5.97 20.93 -37.91
CA MET A 182 5.13 22.00 -37.30
C MET A 182 3.89 21.62 -36.44
N PRO A 183 3.45 22.50 -35.50
CA PRO A 183 2.35 22.22 -34.59
C PRO A 183 0.98 22.59 -35.19
N LEU A 184 0.08 21.60 -35.26
CA LEU A 184 -1.36 21.84 -35.28
C LEU A 184 -1.84 21.79 -33.83
N VAL A 185 -2.47 22.88 -33.39
CA VAL A 185 -3.05 23.05 -32.05
C VAL A 185 -3.91 21.84 -31.69
N ASN A 186 -3.46 21.04 -30.73
CA ASN A 186 -4.26 20.00 -30.09
C ASN A 186 -4.43 20.38 -28.62
N HIS A 187 -5.69 20.49 -28.18
CA HIS A 187 -6.01 20.42 -26.76
C HIS A 187 -5.29 19.21 -26.13
N PRO A 188 -4.71 19.32 -24.92
CA PRO A 188 -4.23 18.13 -24.23
C PRO A 188 -5.43 17.21 -24.02
N MET A 189 -5.47 16.12 -24.78
CA MET A 189 -6.32 14.98 -24.45
C MET A 189 -5.85 14.43 -23.10
N PRO A 190 -6.75 13.86 -22.29
CA PRO A 190 -6.35 13.18 -21.07
C PRO A 190 -5.22 12.21 -21.40
N GLU A 191 -4.08 12.34 -20.72
CA GLU A 191 -2.95 11.44 -20.87
C GLU A 191 -3.49 10.00 -20.80
N ALA A 192 -3.24 9.24 -21.86
CA ALA A 192 -3.70 7.87 -21.90
C ALA A 192 -3.07 7.12 -20.70
N PRO A 193 -3.82 6.26 -20.00
CA PRO A 193 -3.27 5.52 -18.88
C PRO A 193 -2.02 4.78 -19.34
N ASP A 194 -0.93 4.95 -18.58
CA ASP A 194 0.39 4.38 -18.87
C ASP A 194 0.25 2.91 -19.31
N LEU A 195 0.72 2.61 -20.51
CA LEU A 195 0.53 1.28 -21.14
C LEU A 195 1.11 0.15 -20.26
N SER A 196 2.11 0.47 -19.43
CA SER A 196 2.70 -0.42 -18.43
C SER A 196 1.70 -0.83 -17.34
N ILE A 197 0.92 0.12 -16.79
CA ILE A 197 -0.11 -0.14 -15.77
C ILE A 197 -1.23 -1.00 -16.38
N LEU A 198 -1.63 -0.70 -17.61
CA LEU A 198 -2.67 -1.46 -18.32
C LEU A 198 -2.28 -2.92 -18.56
N ILE A 199 -0.98 -3.23 -18.70
CA ILE A 199 -0.46 -4.60 -18.85
C ILE A 199 -0.25 -5.29 -17.50
N MET A 200 0.07 -4.56 -16.42
CA MET A 200 0.29 -5.14 -15.10
C MET A 200 -1.02 -5.62 -14.45
N ILE A 201 -2.12 -4.90 -14.61
CA ILE A 201 -3.44 -5.28 -14.06
C ILE A 201 -3.88 -6.69 -14.49
N PRO A 202 -3.89 -7.06 -15.80
CA PRO A 202 -4.28 -8.40 -16.20
C PRO A 202 -3.28 -9.46 -15.73
N ILE A 203 -1.98 -9.15 -15.64
CA ILE A 203 -0.98 -10.09 -15.10
C ILE A 203 -1.27 -10.40 -13.63
N ILE A 204 -1.50 -9.37 -12.82
CA ILE A 204 -1.84 -9.51 -11.40
C ILE A 204 -3.14 -10.30 -11.27
N PHE A 205 -4.17 -9.96 -12.05
CA PHE A 205 -5.45 -10.66 -12.03
C PHE A 205 -5.31 -12.14 -12.40
N VAL A 206 -4.57 -12.45 -13.47
CA VAL A 206 -4.31 -13.84 -13.89
C VAL A 206 -3.51 -14.59 -12.81
N SER A 207 -2.50 -13.96 -12.20
CA SER A 207 -1.71 -14.58 -11.14
C SER A 207 -2.56 -14.89 -9.91
N ALA A 208 -3.45 -13.98 -9.51
CA ALA A 208 -4.40 -14.18 -8.42
C ALA A 208 -5.40 -15.30 -8.74
N LEU A 209 -5.90 -15.34 -9.98
CA LEU A 209 -6.83 -16.37 -10.45
C LEU A 209 -6.19 -17.77 -10.41
N ILE A 210 -4.93 -17.88 -10.85
CA ILE A 210 -4.16 -19.14 -10.78
C ILE A 210 -3.96 -19.55 -9.32
N GLY A 211 -3.59 -18.61 -8.44
CA GLY A 211 -3.47 -18.86 -7.01
C GLY A 211 -4.76 -19.41 -6.41
N LEU A 212 -5.90 -18.80 -6.76
CA LEU A 212 -7.22 -19.24 -6.30
C LEU A 212 -7.56 -20.65 -6.83
N LEU A 213 -7.26 -20.97 -8.08
CA LEU A 213 -7.45 -22.32 -8.64
C LEU A 213 -6.63 -23.40 -7.92
N ILE A 214 -5.45 -23.07 -7.40
CA ILE A 214 -4.60 -23.99 -6.63
C ILE A 214 -5.14 -24.14 -5.20
N VAL A 215 -5.56 -23.05 -4.57
CA VAL A 215 -5.93 -23.01 -3.16
C VAL A 215 -7.35 -23.55 -2.92
N ILE A 216 -8.30 -23.32 -3.83
CA ILE A 216 -9.71 -23.71 -3.65
C ILE A 216 -9.89 -25.23 -3.42
N PRO A 217 -9.28 -26.14 -4.20
CA PRO A 217 -9.34 -27.57 -3.92
C PRO A 217 -8.87 -27.92 -2.51
N VAL A 218 -7.83 -27.23 -2.03
CA VAL A 218 -7.25 -27.48 -0.70
C VAL A 218 -8.21 -27.03 0.40
N ILE A 219 -8.68 -25.78 0.33
CA ILE A 219 -9.63 -25.20 1.28
C ILE A 219 -10.97 -25.94 1.24
N GLY A 220 -11.42 -26.37 0.05
CA GLY A 220 -12.67 -27.08 -0.14
C GLY A 220 -12.71 -28.43 0.59
N VAL A 221 -11.61 -29.19 0.55
CA VAL A 221 -11.50 -30.45 1.32
C VAL A 221 -11.33 -30.16 2.81
N LEU A 222 -10.55 -29.16 3.18
CA LEU A 222 -10.32 -28.77 4.58
C LEU A 222 -11.63 -28.35 5.26
N THR A 223 -12.42 -27.52 4.60
CA THR A 223 -13.73 -27.04 5.08
C THR A 223 -14.65 -28.22 5.32
N ARG A 224 -14.71 -29.18 4.38
CA ARG A 224 -15.49 -30.42 4.55
C ARG A 224 -14.97 -31.27 5.72
N HIS A 225 -13.66 -31.43 5.86
CA HIS A 225 -13.05 -32.19 6.96
C HIS A 225 -13.34 -31.57 8.34
N ARG A 226 -13.29 -30.24 8.45
CA ARG A 226 -13.62 -29.49 9.68
C ARG A 226 -15.12 -29.50 9.99
N ALA A 227 -15.95 -29.40 8.96
CA ALA A 227 -17.42 -29.41 9.08
C ALA A 227 -17.99 -30.80 9.37
N HIS A 228 -17.30 -31.86 8.98
CA HIS A 228 -17.78 -33.23 9.15
C HIS A 228 -18.07 -33.55 10.61
N PHE A 229 -19.24 -34.11 10.86
CA PHE A 229 -19.68 -34.57 12.17
C PHE A 229 -19.57 -36.10 12.22
N ASN A 230 -18.76 -36.63 13.13
CA ASN A 230 -18.55 -38.07 13.27
C ASN A 230 -18.81 -38.53 14.72
N PRO A 231 -20.09 -38.76 15.11
CA PRO A 231 -20.43 -39.09 16.48
C PRO A 231 -19.95 -40.49 16.85
N LYS A 232 -19.56 -40.65 18.12
CA LYS A 232 -19.28 -41.97 18.70
C LYS A 232 -20.53 -42.84 18.60
N GLY A 233 -20.37 -44.00 17.98
CA GLY A 233 -21.37 -45.04 17.95
C GLY A 233 -21.41 -45.80 19.26
N VAL A 234 -22.52 -46.51 19.48
CA VAL A 234 -22.66 -47.43 20.61
C VAL A 234 -22.21 -48.81 20.14
N SER A 235 -21.10 -49.31 20.68
CA SER A 235 -20.66 -50.71 20.56
C SER A 235 -20.98 -51.47 21.84
N LEU A 236 -21.19 -52.77 21.69
CA LEU A 236 -21.22 -53.72 22.81
C LEU A 236 -19.81 -54.15 23.24
N ASP A 237 -18.81 -53.91 22.39
CA ASP A 237 -17.41 -54.22 22.67
C ASP A 237 -16.68 -52.96 23.22
N PRO A 238 -16.23 -52.98 24.49
CA PRO A 238 -15.63 -51.83 25.17
C PRO A 238 -14.29 -51.38 24.58
N GLU A 239 -13.61 -52.20 23.77
CA GLU A 239 -12.39 -51.81 23.06
C GLU A 239 -12.67 -51.20 21.67
N SER A 240 -13.86 -51.46 21.13
CA SER A 240 -14.28 -50.89 19.86
C SER A 240 -14.85 -49.49 20.08
N ASN A 241 -14.32 -48.51 19.35
CA ASN A 241 -14.82 -47.13 19.36
C ASN A 241 -15.52 -46.87 18.02
N PRO A 242 -16.68 -47.52 17.76
CA PRO A 242 -17.36 -47.40 16.48
C PRO A 242 -17.80 -45.96 16.29
N THR A 243 -17.95 -45.55 15.04
CA THR A 243 -18.51 -44.25 14.68
C THR A 243 -19.74 -44.44 13.83
N VAL A 244 -20.74 -43.57 13.95
CA VAL A 244 -21.96 -43.66 13.13
C VAL A 244 -21.67 -43.04 11.76
N GLY A 245 -21.69 -43.86 10.72
CA GLY A 245 -21.42 -43.43 9.35
C GLY A 245 -19.97 -43.63 8.90
N PRO A 246 -19.62 -43.16 7.69
CA PRO A 246 -18.30 -43.34 7.12
C PRO A 246 -17.25 -42.57 7.91
N ASN A 247 -16.28 -43.27 8.50
CA ASN A 247 -15.24 -42.65 9.30
C ASN A 247 -14.23 -41.87 8.43
N VAL A 248 -14.39 -40.54 8.38
CA VAL A 248 -13.47 -39.63 7.68
C VAL A 248 -12.65 -38.81 8.68
N ASP A 249 -11.61 -39.45 9.21
CA ASP A 249 -10.70 -38.88 10.21
C ASP A 249 -9.64 -37.93 9.62
N THR A 250 -9.27 -38.12 8.36
CA THR A 250 -8.09 -37.51 7.73
C THR A 250 -8.46 -36.71 6.50
N TYR A 251 -7.67 -35.67 6.24
CA TYR A 251 -7.82 -34.82 5.06
C TYR A 251 -7.84 -35.61 3.75
N PHE A 252 -6.90 -36.57 3.58
CA PHE A 252 -6.81 -37.37 2.36
C PHE A 252 -7.99 -38.33 2.18
N LYS A 253 -8.54 -38.91 3.26
CA LYS A 253 -9.77 -39.69 3.18
C LYS A 253 -10.96 -38.82 2.76
N MET A 254 -11.03 -37.57 3.24
CA MET A 254 -12.04 -36.62 2.80
C MET A 254 -11.87 -36.27 1.31
N ALA A 255 -10.66 -36.00 0.85
CA ALA A 255 -10.38 -35.75 -0.57
C ALA A 255 -10.79 -36.93 -1.45
N LYS A 256 -10.45 -38.16 -1.04
CA LYS A 256 -10.87 -39.38 -1.75
C LYS A 256 -12.39 -39.49 -1.83
N ARG A 257 -13.09 -39.25 -0.72
CA ARG A 257 -14.56 -39.26 -0.67
C ARG A 257 -15.20 -38.19 -1.57
N VAL A 258 -14.65 -36.97 -1.60
CA VAL A 258 -15.10 -35.91 -2.53
C VAL A 258 -14.98 -36.38 -3.97
N LYS A 259 -13.85 -36.99 -4.34
CA LYS A 259 -13.63 -37.53 -5.69
C LYS A 259 -14.62 -38.65 -6.03
N GLU A 260 -14.92 -39.53 -5.08
CA GLU A 260 -15.82 -40.68 -5.28
C GLU A 260 -17.29 -40.25 -5.40
N VAL A 261 -17.74 -39.26 -4.62
CA VAL A 261 -19.15 -38.85 -4.57
C VAL A 261 -19.47 -37.71 -5.55
N GLU A 262 -18.59 -36.70 -5.67
CA GLU A 262 -18.84 -35.47 -6.44
C GLU A 262 -17.94 -35.34 -7.68
N GLY A 263 -16.97 -36.24 -7.86
CA GLY A 263 -15.99 -36.15 -8.94
C GLY A 263 -15.02 -34.97 -8.79
N LEU A 264 -14.40 -34.57 -9.90
CA LEU A 264 -13.44 -33.45 -9.92
C LEU A 264 -14.11 -32.08 -9.70
N ALA A 265 -15.36 -31.92 -10.16
CA ALA A 265 -16.12 -30.69 -9.99
C ALA A 265 -16.38 -30.36 -8.51
N GLY A 266 -16.46 -31.39 -7.64
CA GLY A 266 -16.59 -31.22 -6.20
C GLY A 266 -15.46 -30.41 -5.56
N PHE A 267 -14.23 -30.53 -6.05
CA PHE A 267 -13.08 -29.79 -5.52
C PHE A 267 -13.15 -28.29 -5.77
N PHE A 268 -13.84 -27.86 -6.82
CA PHE A 268 -13.99 -26.45 -7.20
C PHE A 268 -15.32 -25.84 -6.78
N LYS A 269 -16.14 -26.56 -5.99
CA LYS A 269 -17.30 -25.95 -5.33
C LYS A 269 -16.85 -24.81 -4.43
N GLY A 270 -17.54 -23.68 -4.51
CA GLY A 270 -17.18 -22.46 -3.78
C GLY A 270 -16.28 -21.49 -4.56
N PHE A 271 -15.73 -21.86 -5.72
CA PHE A 271 -14.87 -20.99 -6.53
C PHE A 271 -15.51 -19.63 -6.83
N PHE A 272 -16.73 -19.62 -7.38
CA PHE A 272 -17.42 -18.38 -7.76
C PHE A 272 -17.73 -17.46 -6.58
N PRO A 273 -18.34 -17.92 -5.46
CA PRO A 273 -18.55 -17.04 -4.31
C PRO A 273 -17.24 -16.57 -3.68
N THR A 274 -16.17 -17.37 -3.68
CA THR A 274 -14.85 -16.91 -3.24
C THR A 274 -14.31 -15.82 -4.15
N LEU A 275 -14.34 -15.99 -5.47
CA LEU A 275 -13.90 -14.98 -6.42
C LEU A 275 -14.65 -13.65 -6.25
N ILE A 276 -15.98 -13.70 -6.08
CA ILE A 276 -16.80 -12.51 -5.83
C ILE A 276 -16.39 -11.84 -4.51
N SER A 277 -16.17 -12.63 -3.46
CA SER A 277 -15.72 -12.14 -2.16
C SER A 277 -14.36 -11.45 -2.25
N GLU A 278 -13.40 -12.04 -2.95
CA GLU A 278 -12.05 -11.47 -3.14
C GLU A 278 -12.10 -10.16 -3.92
N ILE A 279 -12.90 -10.09 -4.99
CA ILE A 279 -13.09 -8.85 -5.75
C ILE A 279 -13.73 -7.78 -4.85
N PHE A 280 -14.74 -8.14 -4.06
CA PHE A 280 -15.42 -7.21 -3.17
C PHE A 280 -14.49 -6.67 -2.07
N ILE A 281 -13.76 -7.56 -1.39
CA ILE A 281 -12.81 -7.18 -0.34
C ILE A 281 -11.64 -6.38 -0.93
N GLY A 282 -11.13 -6.76 -2.09
CA GLY A 282 -10.07 -6.02 -2.80
C GLY A 282 -10.50 -4.59 -3.15
N LEU A 283 -11.74 -4.41 -3.65
CA LEU A 283 -12.30 -3.08 -3.91
C LEU A 283 -12.52 -2.28 -2.61
N LEU A 284 -12.93 -2.95 -1.53
CA LEU A 284 -13.11 -2.31 -0.22
C LEU A 284 -11.78 -1.77 0.34
N ILE A 285 -10.69 -2.52 0.18
CA ILE A 285 -9.34 -2.12 0.63
C ILE A 285 -8.81 -0.93 -0.17
N LEU A 286 -9.21 -0.78 -1.44
CA LEU A 286 -8.83 0.38 -2.26
C LEU A 286 -9.44 1.70 -1.76
N ILE A 287 -10.51 1.65 -0.97
CA ILE A 287 -11.12 2.84 -0.39
C ILE A 287 -10.20 3.33 0.75
N PRO A 288 -9.59 4.53 0.64
CA PRO A 288 -8.75 5.07 1.70
C PRO A 288 -9.62 5.33 2.93
N LEU A 289 -9.59 4.40 3.88
CA LEU A 289 -10.16 4.62 5.20
C LEU A 289 -9.22 5.57 5.93
N PRO A 290 -9.70 6.69 6.51
CA PRO A 290 -8.87 7.65 7.26
C PRO A 290 -8.30 7.08 8.57
N LEU A 291 -8.27 5.76 8.73
CA LEU A 291 -7.74 5.05 9.89
C LEU A 291 -6.21 4.88 9.84
N THR A 292 -5.52 5.18 8.74
CA THR A 292 -4.13 4.75 8.55
C THR A 292 -3.16 5.91 8.38
N LEU A 293 -3.06 6.84 9.33
CA LEU A 293 -2.01 7.87 9.36
C LEU A 293 -1.64 8.31 10.78
N SER A 294 -1.61 7.39 11.75
CA SER A 294 -1.15 7.73 13.11
C SER A 294 -0.08 6.76 13.59
N ALA A 295 1.09 7.28 13.92
CA ALA A 295 2.16 6.51 14.56
C ALA A 295 1.81 6.20 16.03
N GLY A 296 2.51 5.22 16.60
CA GLY A 296 2.37 4.86 18.02
C GLY A 296 1.03 4.21 18.39
N PHE A 297 0.57 4.43 19.63
CA PHE A 297 -0.62 3.77 20.20
C PHE A 297 -1.89 3.93 19.36
N LEU A 298 -2.06 5.10 18.74
CA LEU A 298 -3.24 5.41 17.95
C LEU A 298 -3.29 4.57 16.65
N GLY A 299 -2.12 4.28 16.06
CA GLY A 299 -1.99 3.36 14.92
C GLY A 299 -2.35 1.92 15.26
N TYR A 300 -1.92 1.44 16.43
CA TYR A 300 -2.31 0.10 16.91
C TYR A 300 -3.82 -0.02 17.11
N PHE A 301 -4.44 1.00 17.71
CA PHE A 301 -5.89 1.02 17.87
C PHE A 301 -6.60 1.01 16.51
N ALA A 302 -6.16 1.85 15.57
CA ALA A 302 -6.75 1.90 14.25
C ALA A 302 -6.58 0.58 13.46
N ALA A 303 -5.43 -0.10 13.59
CA ALA A 303 -5.21 -1.42 12.99
C ALA A 303 -6.20 -2.47 13.53
N ILE A 304 -6.43 -2.49 14.85
CA ILE A 304 -7.40 -3.40 15.48
C ILE A 304 -8.82 -3.09 14.99
N VAL A 305 -9.21 -1.82 14.91
CA VAL A 305 -10.52 -1.42 14.37
C VAL A 305 -10.66 -1.85 12.90
N GLY A 306 -9.63 -1.69 12.09
CA GLY A 306 -9.58 -2.16 10.70
C GLY A 306 -9.78 -3.67 10.59
N LEU A 307 -9.10 -4.47 11.41
CA LEU A 307 -9.28 -5.93 11.47
C LEU A 307 -10.70 -6.33 11.85
N ILE A 308 -11.31 -5.65 12.81
CA ILE A 308 -12.70 -5.88 13.20
C ILE A 308 -13.65 -5.54 12.05
N PHE A 309 -13.43 -4.40 11.40
CA PHE A 309 -14.25 -3.95 10.27
C PHE A 309 -14.20 -4.95 9.11
N ILE A 310 -13.01 -5.31 8.64
CA ILE A 310 -12.82 -6.30 7.57
C ILE A 310 -13.40 -7.67 7.96
N GLY A 311 -13.19 -8.10 9.20
CA GLY A 311 -13.76 -9.34 9.73
C GLY A 311 -15.29 -9.35 9.66
N CYS A 312 -15.95 -8.28 10.10
CA CYS A 312 -17.39 -8.14 10.07
C CYS A 312 -17.96 -8.10 8.65
N VAL A 313 -17.29 -7.39 7.72
CA VAL A 313 -17.72 -7.26 6.33
C VAL A 313 -17.54 -8.58 5.55
N SER A 314 -16.48 -9.33 5.84
CA SER A 314 -16.19 -10.63 5.19
C SER A 314 -17.06 -11.79 5.70
N LEU A 315 -17.54 -11.73 6.95
CA LEU A 315 -18.37 -12.78 7.57
C LEU A 315 -19.52 -13.33 6.70
N PRO A 316 -20.41 -12.51 6.10
CA PRO A 316 -21.49 -13.03 5.28
C PRO A 316 -20.96 -13.83 4.07
N PHE A 317 -19.91 -13.34 3.41
CA PHE A 317 -19.28 -14.04 2.29
C PHE A 317 -18.69 -15.39 2.72
N GLU A 318 -17.96 -15.41 3.85
CA GLU A 318 -17.41 -16.63 4.44
C GLU A 318 -18.48 -17.70 4.72
N ILE A 319 -19.65 -17.29 5.23
CA ILE A 319 -20.79 -18.19 5.45
C ILE A 319 -21.25 -18.77 4.11
N PHE A 320 -21.48 -17.93 3.09
CA PHE A 320 -21.91 -18.38 1.78
C PHE A 320 -20.91 -19.34 1.12
N ILE A 321 -19.61 -19.04 1.19
CA ILE A 321 -18.53 -19.86 0.64
C ILE A 321 -18.53 -21.24 1.32
N LYS A 322 -18.53 -21.29 2.66
CA LYS A 322 -18.49 -22.55 3.42
C LYS A 322 -19.73 -23.40 3.17
N ARG A 323 -20.90 -22.77 3.09
CA ARG A 323 -22.14 -23.47 2.74
C ARG A 323 -22.10 -24.00 1.31
N ALA A 324 -21.66 -23.19 0.35
CA ALA A 324 -21.51 -23.62 -1.05
C ALA A 324 -20.54 -24.80 -1.24
N ILE A 325 -19.48 -24.87 -0.42
CA ILE A 325 -18.51 -25.98 -0.42
C ILE A 325 -19.14 -27.28 0.12
N VAL A 326 -19.89 -27.21 1.21
CA VAL A 326 -20.38 -28.39 1.95
C VAL A 326 -21.67 -28.97 1.34
N THR A 327 -22.45 -28.15 0.63
CA THR A 327 -23.74 -28.55 0.08
C THR A 327 -23.64 -29.65 -1.00
N PRO A 328 -24.48 -30.70 -0.95
CA PRO A 328 -24.52 -31.78 -1.96
C PRO A 328 -25.12 -31.33 -3.30
N TYR A 329 -25.84 -30.22 -3.34
CA TYR A 329 -26.40 -29.67 -4.57
C TYR A 329 -25.31 -29.22 -5.55
N ASN A 330 -25.55 -29.46 -6.85
CA ASN A 330 -24.83 -28.76 -7.89
C ASN A 330 -25.37 -27.33 -7.99
N LEU A 331 -24.46 -26.34 -7.98
CA LEU A 331 -24.77 -24.91 -7.96
C LEU A 331 -24.35 -24.30 -9.30
N PRO A 332 -25.20 -24.37 -10.35
CA PRO A 332 -24.87 -23.82 -11.65
C PRO A 332 -24.77 -22.29 -11.57
N VAL A 333 -23.73 -21.73 -12.18
CA VAL A 333 -23.40 -20.29 -12.13
C VAL A 333 -24.53 -19.41 -12.68
N LEU A 334 -25.29 -19.94 -13.65
CA LEU A 334 -26.35 -19.23 -14.37
C LEU A 334 -27.62 -18.98 -13.54
N THR A 335 -27.81 -19.65 -12.39
CA THR A 335 -29.02 -19.49 -11.57
C THR A 335 -28.72 -19.05 -10.12
N PRO A 336 -28.10 -17.87 -9.93
CA PRO A 336 -27.64 -17.42 -8.60
C PRO A 336 -28.78 -17.34 -7.57
N ARG A 337 -29.96 -16.87 -7.98
CA ARG A 337 -31.13 -16.75 -7.09
C ARG A 337 -31.62 -18.10 -6.56
N GLN A 338 -31.61 -19.14 -7.40
CA GLN A 338 -32.01 -20.49 -6.99
C GLN A 338 -30.94 -21.12 -6.09
N ASN A 339 -29.66 -20.84 -6.36
CA ASN A 339 -28.55 -21.32 -5.53
C ASN A 339 -28.60 -20.72 -4.12
N ILE A 340 -28.86 -19.42 -3.98
CA ILE A 340 -28.99 -18.78 -2.67
C ILE A 340 -30.11 -19.43 -1.85
N ARG A 341 -31.26 -19.73 -2.47
CA ARG A 341 -32.38 -20.41 -1.78
C ARG A 341 -32.00 -21.80 -1.26
N LYS A 342 -31.03 -22.48 -1.87
CA LYS A 342 -30.50 -23.77 -1.40
C LYS A 342 -29.47 -23.63 -0.28
N LEU A 343 -28.81 -22.48 -0.16
CA LEU A 343 -27.74 -22.24 0.84
C LEU A 343 -28.24 -21.50 2.09
N VAL A 344 -29.41 -20.88 2.01
CA VAL A 344 -29.94 -19.98 3.03
C VAL A 344 -31.37 -20.41 3.39
N THR A 345 -31.71 -20.30 4.67
CA THR A 345 -33.07 -20.59 5.14
C THR A 345 -34.04 -19.44 4.76
N PRO A 346 -35.37 -19.68 4.69
CA PRO A 346 -36.34 -18.60 4.45
C PRO A 346 -36.19 -17.45 5.44
N ASN A 347 -35.91 -17.77 6.71
CA ASN A 347 -35.72 -16.80 7.78
C ASN A 347 -34.47 -15.94 7.57
N GLU A 348 -33.35 -16.53 7.15
CA GLU A 348 -32.11 -15.81 6.84
C GLU A 348 -32.23 -14.97 5.55
N LEU A 349 -33.01 -15.42 4.55
CA LEU A 349 -33.25 -14.65 3.33
C LEU A 349 -34.01 -13.35 3.61
N SER A 350 -34.93 -13.37 4.57
CA SER A 350 -35.66 -12.16 5.00
C SER A 350 -34.79 -11.17 5.79
N ASN A 351 -33.81 -11.69 6.55
CA ASN A 351 -32.98 -10.93 7.46
C ASN A 351 -31.55 -11.51 7.45
N PRO A 352 -30.63 -10.97 6.63
CA PRO A 352 -29.30 -11.55 6.44
C PRO A 352 -28.47 -11.57 7.73
N PHE A 353 -28.70 -10.64 8.66
CA PHE A 353 -28.04 -10.60 9.96
C PHE A 353 -28.33 -11.84 10.84
N LYS A 354 -29.44 -12.55 10.60
CA LYS A 354 -29.76 -13.78 11.35
C LYS A 354 -28.82 -14.95 11.00
N MET A 355 -28.10 -14.87 9.87
CA MET A 355 -27.04 -15.85 9.54
C MET A 355 -25.89 -15.80 10.55
N ILE A 356 -25.72 -14.67 11.24
CA ILE A 356 -24.67 -14.46 12.23
C ILE A 356 -25.24 -14.76 13.61
N ASN A 357 -25.02 -15.98 14.09
CA ASN A 357 -25.36 -16.37 15.46
C ASN A 357 -24.42 -15.68 16.47
N ALA A 358 -24.90 -15.37 17.68
CA ALA A 358 -24.12 -14.83 18.79
C ALA A 358 -22.88 -15.69 19.09
N THR A 359 -22.99 -17.02 19.00
CA THR A 359 -21.85 -17.92 19.20
C THR A 359 -20.79 -17.77 18.11
N LEU A 360 -21.20 -17.54 16.85
CA LEU A 360 -20.26 -17.27 15.75
C LEU A 360 -19.50 -15.96 15.98
N LEU A 361 -20.21 -14.93 16.47
CA LEU A 361 -19.59 -13.65 16.81
C LEU A 361 -18.60 -13.77 17.97
N GLN A 362 -18.92 -14.56 19.01
CA GLN A 362 -17.99 -14.85 20.11
C GLN A 362 -16.71 -15.52 19.60
N VAL A 363 -16.82 -16.52 18.72
CA VAL A 363 -15.66 -17.20 18.13
C VAL A 363 -14.85 -16.24 17.28
N LEU A 364 -15.50 -15.42 16.44
CA LEU A 364 -14.80 -14.41 15.64
C LEU A 364 -14.07 -13.41 16.52
N ALA A 365 -14.73 -12.86 17.54
CA ALA A 365 -14.14 -11.90 18.46
C ALA A 365 -12.92 -12.49 19.17
N LEU A 366 -12.99 -13.76 19.59
CA LEU A 366 -11.88 -14.44 20.24
C LEU A 366 -10.71 -14.68 19.27
N ARG A 367 -10.97 -15.03 18.00
CA ARG A 367 -9.92 -15.14 16.96
C ARG A 367 -9.25 -13.79 16.67
N ILE A 368 -10.04 -12.73 16.49
CA ILE A 368 -9.52 -11.37 16.27
C ILE A 368 -8.72 -10.90 17.48
N LEU A 369 -9.20 -11.16 18.70
CA LEU A 369 -8.48 -10.82 19.92
C LEU A 369 -7.13 -11.54 20.01
N ILE A 370 -7.09 -12.86 19.77
CA ILE A 370 -5.83 -13.61 19.75
C ILE A 370 -4.89 -13.03 18.70
N SER A 371 -5.39 -12.77 17.49
CA SER A 371 -4.59 -12.21 16.40
C SER A 371 -4.03 -10.83 16.77
N ALA A 372 -4.87 -9.94 17.31
CA ALA A 372 -4.48 -8.60 17.72
C ALA A 372 -3.44 -8.62 18.84
N VAL A 373 -3.64 -9.42 19.88
CA VAL A 373 -2.67 -9.59 20.98
C VAL A 373 -1.35 -10.15 20.45
N THR A 374 -1.42 -11.14 19.57
CA THR A 374 -0.24 -11.80 19.01
C THR A 374 0.60 -10.83 18.17
N ILE A 375 -0.04 -10.07 17.26
CA ILE A 375 0.64 -9.20 16.30
C ILE A 375 1.08 -7.87 16.96
N HIS A 376 0.23 -7.27 17.79
CA HIS A 376 0.47 -5.91 18.30
C HIS A 376 1.09 -5.84 19.69
N ILE A 377 1.00 -6.91 20.49
CA ILE A 377 1.59 -6.93 21.84
C ILE A 377 2.77 -7.89 21.87
N LEU A 378 2.55 -9.13 21.43
CA LEU A 378 3.51 -10.20 21.68
C LEU A 378 4.67 -10.21 20.68
N ARG A 379 4.43 -9.92 19.38
CA ARG A 379 5.49 -9.78 18.37
C ARG A 379 6.48 -8.64 18.73
N PRO A 380 6.04 -7.39 19.02
CA PRO A 380 6.96 -6.32 19.39
C PRO A 380 7.68 -6.59 20.71
N PHE A 381 7.01 -7.21 21.68
CA PHE A 381 7.64 -7.57 22.95
C PHE A 381 8.79 -8.58 22.77
N LEU A 382 8.59 -9.60 21.94
CA LEU A 382 9.62 -10.61 21.66
C LEU A 382 10.76 -10.06 20.79
N SER A 383 10.50 -9.11 19.90
CA SER A 383 11.54 -8.53 19.03
C SER A 383 12.57 -7.68 19.78
N VAL A 384 12.26 -7.21 21.00
CA VAL A 384 13.23 -6.48 21.85
C VAL A 384 14.41 -7.36 22.28
N ILE A 385 14.25 -8.69 22.29
CA ILE A 385 15.31 -9.62 22.70
C ILE A 385 16.13 -10.05 21.46
N PRO A 386 17.38 -9.60 21.28
CA PRO A 386 18.18 -9.95 20.10
C PRO A 386 18.47 -11.45 20.01
N LEU A 387 18.49 -11.99 18.78
CA LEU A 387 18.65 -13.41 18.40
C LEU A 387 17.55 -14.37 18.92
N PHE A 388 17.14 -14.25 20.18
CA PHE A 388 16.08 -15.05 20.78
C PHE A 388 14.70 -14.61 20.33
N GLY A 389 14.50 -13.34 19.94
CA GLY A 389 13.21 -12.81 19.49
C GLY A 389 12.63 -13.55 18.28
N MET A 390 13.43 -13.82 17.25
CA MET A 390 12.98 -14.55 16.06
C MET A 390 12.61 -16.01 16.35
N VAL A 391 13.44 -16.71 17.13
CA VAL A 391 13.19 -18.12 17.48
C VAL A 391 12.01 -18.24 18.44
N SER A 392 11.94 -17.36 19.45
CA SER A 392 10.82 -17.33 20.40
C SER A 392 9.49 -16.98 19.72
N TRP A 393 9.50 -16.08 18.74
CA TRP A 393 8.35 -15.77 17.91
C TRP A 393 7.85 -17.00 17.15
N GLN A 394 8.75 -17.76 16.51
CA GLN A 394 8.38 -19.01 15.82
C GLN A 394 7.82 -20.07 16.78
N VAL A 395 8.45 -20.26 17.94
CA VAL A 395 7.95 -21.22 18.95
C VAL A 395 6.56 -20.83 19.44
N LEU A 396 6.35 -19.54 19.67
CA LEU A 396 5.07 -19.00 20.10
C LEU A 396 3.99 -19.18 19.03
N THR A 397 4.26 -18.87 17.75
CA THR A 397 3.25 -19.03 16.69
C THR A 397 2.84 -20.48 16.52
N VAL A 398 3.76 -21.44 16.71
CA VAL A 398 3.44 -22.87 16.76
C VAL A 398 2.59 -23.21 17.99
N ALA A 399 2.91 -22.66 19.17
CA ALA A 399 2.12 -22.89 20.37
C ALA A 399 0.68 -22.34 20.27
N LEU A 400 0.48 -21.21 19.58
CA LEU A 400 -0.82 -20.59 19.36
C LEU A 400 -1.78 -21.47 18.53
N ILE A 401 -1.28 -22.43 17.77
CA ILE A 401 -2.11 -23.37 16.99
C ILE A 401 -3.04 -24.17 17.93
N LEU A 402 -2.58 -24.50 19.13
CA LEU A 402 -3.40 -25.21 20.14
C LEU A 402 -4.64 -24.41 20.53
N LEU A 403 -4.59 -23.09 20.41
CA LEU A 403 -5.70 -22.18 20.70
C LEU A 403 -6.51 -21.85 19.44
N ILE A 404 -5.85 -21.61 18.31
CA ILE A 404 -6.50 -21.16 17.06
C ILE A 404 -7.23 -22.29 16.35
N ASN A 405 -6.65 -23.50 16.26
CA ASN A 405 -7.25 -24.56 15.47
C ASN A 405 -8.64 -25.02 15.98
N PRO A 406 -8.87 -25.21 17.30
CA PRO A 406 -10.22 -25.49 17.80
C PRO A 406 -11.25 -24.42 17.43
N LEU A 407 -10.83 -23.15 17.38
CA LEU A 407 -11.69 -22.04 16.98
C LEU A 407 -11.98 -22.06 15.47
N ASP A 408 -11.00 -22.41 14.63
CA ASP A 408 -11.21 -22.56 13.19
C ASP A 408 -12.21 -23.68 12.88
N VAL A 409 -12.10 -24.82 13.58
CA VAL A 409 -13.03 -25.95 13.47
C VAL A 409 -14.43 -25.50 13.89
N LEU A 410 -14.54 -24.84 15.06
CA LEU A 410 -15.82 -24.37 15.57
C LEU A 410 -16.45 -23.31 14.67
N GLN A 411 -15.68 -22.35 14.18
CA GLN A 411 -16.14 -21.31 13.26
C GLN A 411 -16.69 -21.94 11.98
N THR A 412 -15.97 -22.91 11.42
CA THR A 412 -16.42 -23.63 10.20
C THR A 412 -17.77 -24.31 10.44
N ARG A 413 -17.93 -25.02 11.57
CA ARG A 413 -19.18 -25.71 11.91
C ARG A 413 -20.34 -24.76 12.12
N LEU A 414 -20.11 -23.65 12.82
CA LEU A 414 -21.12 -22.62 13.06
C LEU A 414 -21.58 -21.92 11.78
N MET A 415 -20.68 -21.70 10.82
CA MET A 415 -21.01 -21.09 9.53
C MET A 415 -21.79 -22.03 8.60
N VAL A 416 -21.51 -23.34 8.70
CA VAL A 416 -22.23 -24.39 7.95
C VAL A 416 -23.63 -24.61 8.49
N GLN A 417 -23.85 -24.47 9.81
CA GLN A 417 -25.19 -24.51 10.38
C GLN A 417 -26.04 -23.32 9.89
N PRO A 418 -27.34 -23.52 9.57
CA PRO A 418 -28.19 -24.70 9.82
C PRO A 418 -28.39 -25.63 8.61
N LEU A 419 -27.39 -25.82 7.73
CA LEU A 419 -27.55 -26.74 6.58
C LEU A 419 -28.01 -28.13 7.03
N GLY A 420 -29.05 -28.65 6.39
CA GLY A 420 -29.71 -29.92 6.75
C GLY A 420 -31.06 -29.78 7.46
N GLN A 421 -31.41 -28.58 7.94
CA GLN A 421 -32.68 -28.28 8.62
C GLN A 421 -33.59 -27.35 7.77
N GLN A 422 -33.49 -27.41 6.44
CA GLN A 422 -34.17 -26.47 5.54
C GLN A 422 -35.62 -26.85 5.24
N ASP A 423 -36.55 -26.00 5.68
CA ASP A 423 -38.03 -26.08 5.54
C ASP A 423 -38.56 -26.14 4.08
N TRP A 424 -37.71 -26.02 3.06
CA TRP A 424 -38.19 -25.87 1.68
C TRP A 424 -38.84 -27.16 1.13
N ASP A 425 -38.32 -28.33 1.50
CA ASP A 425 -38.80 -29.68 1.13
C ASP A 425 -38.12 -30.73 2.05
N GLU A 426 -38.66 -30.97 3.25
CA GLU A 426 -38.00 -31.81 4.30
C GLU A 426 -37.59 -33.21 3.80
N GLU A 427 -38.48 -33.91 3.09
CA GLU A 427 -38.25 -35.31 2.66
C GLU A 427 -37.19 -35.42 1.54
N THR A 428 -37.20 -34.49 0.57
CA THR A 428 -36.22 -34.47 -0.52
C THR A 428 -34.84 -33.96 -0.06
N ASN A 429 -34.82 -33.05 0.91
CA ASN A 429 -33.59 -32.54 1.52
C ASN A 429 -32.90 -33.60 2.38
N HIS A 430 -33.65 -34.31 3.23
CA HIS A 430 -33.09 -35.28 4.17
C HIS A 430 -32.28 -36.37 3.45
N ASN A 431 -32.88 -37.03 2.46
CA ASN A 431 -32.25 -38.10 1.69
C ASN A 431 -30.94 -37.64 1.00
N LYS A 432 -30.89 -36.38 0.56
CA LYS A 432 -29.72 -35.86 -0.17
C LYS A 432 -28.55 -35.47 0.74
N TYR A 433 -28.83 -35.11 1.99
CA TYR A 433 -27.80 -34.86 2.99
C TYR A 433 -27.31 -36.14 3.69
N GLU A 434 -28.12 -37.21 3.70
CA GLU A 434 -27.66 -38.54 4.12
C GLU A 434 -26.55 -39.09 3.20
N ASP A 435 -26.73 -38.96 1.88
CA ASP A 435 -25.75 -39.38 0.87
C ASP A 435 -24.62 -38.36 0.63
N ALA A 436 -24.62 -37.24 1.37
CA ALA A 436 -23.64 -36.19 1.16
C ALA A 436 -22.22 -36.63 1.56
N VAL A 437 -21.23 -35.92 1.01
CA VAL A 437 -19.83 -36.08 1.40
C VAL A 437 -19.65 -35.82 2.90
N VAL A 438 -20.41 -34.88 3.45
CA VAL A 438 -20.26 -34.37 4.81
C VAL A 438 -21.56 -34.53 5.59
N THR A 439 -21.50 -35.27 6.69
CA THR A 439 -22.54 -35.28 7.73
C THR A 439 -22.45 -34.03 8.60
N ILE A 440 -23.59 -33.38 8.86
CA ILE A 440 -23.69 -32.12 9.62
C ILE A 440 -24.50 -32.36 10.90
N ARG A 441 -24.05 -31.80 12.03
CA ARG A 441 -24.78 -31.83 13.30
C ARG A 441 -26.01 -30.91 13.24
N GLN A 442 -27.20 -31.47 13.46
CA GLN A 442 -28.47 -30.73 13.37
C GLN A 442 -28.71 -29.80 14.58
N GLN A 443 -28.26 -30.19 15.77
CA GLN A 443 -28.46 -29.36 16.96
C GLN A 443 -27.55 -28.12 16.92
N PRO A 444 -28.10 -26.92 17.16
CA PRO A 444 -27.30 -25.71 17.24
C PRO A 444 -26.41 -25.72 18.49
N TYR A 445 -25.29 -25.00 18.41
CA TYR A 445 -24.42 -24.78 19.56
C TYR A 445 -24.81 -23.50 20.31
N HIS A 446 -24.74 -23.52 21.63
CA HIS A 446 -25.08 -22.36 22.47
C HIS A 446 -23.87 -21.87 23.26
N GLY A 447 -23.10 -20.97 22.65
CA GLY A 447 -21.90 -20.41 23.25
C GLY A 447 -20.66 -21.28 23.03
N VAL A 448 -19.48 -20.66 23.15
CA VAL A 448 -18.21 -21.31 22.78
C VAL A 448 -17.88 -22.50 23.69
N GLY A 449 -18.10 -22.36 25.00
CA GLY A 449 -17.78 -23.41 25.97
C GLY A 449 -18.65 -24.65 25.83
N ASP A 450 -19.95 -24.46 25.60
CA ASP A 450 -20.89 -25.55 25.30
C ASP A 450 -20.52 -26.25 24.00
N ALA A 451 -20.18 -25.48 22.96
CA ALA A 451 -19.79 -26.04 21.68
C ALA A 451 -18.51 -26.90 21.77
N LEU A 452 -17.48 -26.41 22.46
CA LEU A 452 -16.25 -27.16 22.67
C LEU A 452 -16.49 -28.44 23.49
N ARG A 453 -17.38 -28.37 24.49
CA ARG A 453 -17.76 -29.53 25.31
C ARG A 453 -18.51 -30.56 24.48
N ALA A 454 -19.54 -30.14 23.75
CA ALA A 454 -20.34 -31.01 22.89
C ALA A 454 -19.47 -31.75 21.86
N ILE A 455 -18.57 -31.04 21.17
CA ILE A 455 -17.65 -31.68 20.20
C ILE A 455 -16.74 -32.72 20.87
N LYS A 456 -16.19 -32.39 22.05
CA LYS A 456 -15.33 -33.30 22.80
C LYS A 456 -16.07 -34.56 23.27
N GLU A 457 -17.31 -34.39 23.73
CA GLU A 457 -18.14 -35.49 24.23
C GLU A 457 -18.60 -36.39 23.07
N GLU A 458 -19.16 -35.78 22.02
CA GLU A 458 -19.77 -36.48 20.88
C GLU A 458 -18.73 -37.12 19.93
N GLU A 459 -17.60 -36.45 19.65
CA GLU A 459 -16.63 -36.90 18.64
C GLU A 459 -15.21 -37.15 19.19
N GLY A 460 -14.90 -36.63 20.37
CA GLY A 460 -13.56 -36.70 20.97
C GLY A 460 -12.67 -35.50 20.66
N THR A 461 -11.53 -35.41 21.35
CA THR A 461 -10.59 -34.28 21.25
C THR A 461 -9.93 -34.17 19.87
N GLY A 462 -9.78 -35.28 19.16
CA GLY A 462 -9.24 -35.30 17.80
C GLY A 462 -10.07 -34.51 16.80
N ALA A 463 -11.38 -34.34 17.03
CA ALA A 463 -12.25 -33.53 16.17
C ALA A 463 -11.87 -32.04 16.20
N LEU A 464 -11.44 -31.52 17.36
CA LEU A 464 -10.99 -30.14 17.53
C LEU A 464 -9.60 -29.89 16.90
N ALA A 465 -8.83 -30.94 16.63
CA ALA A 465 -7.53 -30.87 15.98
C ALA A 465 -7.60 -31.06 14.45
N ARG A 466 -8.81 -31.16 13.86
CA ARG A 466 -8.96 -31.41 12.42
C ARG A 466 -8.42 -30.24 11.59
N GLY A 467 -7.47 -30.54 10.71
CA GLY A 467 -6.86 -29.55 9.84
C GLY A 467 -5.79 -28.68 10.50
N TRP A 468 -5.24 -29.08 11.65
CA TRP A 468 -4.21 -28.31 12.38
C TRP A 468 -3.00 -27.91 11.51
N TRP A 469 -2.58 -28.78 10.58
CA TRP A 469 -1.45 -28.52 9.70
C TRP A 469 -1.70 -27.34 8.75
N PHE A 470 -2.96 -27.08 8.38
CA PHE A 470 -3.29 -25.93 7.54
C PHE A 470 -3.27 -24.64 8.36
N THR A 471 -3.75 -24.69 9.60
CA THR A 471 -3.57 -23.58 10.55
C THR A 471 -2.08 -23.32 10.80
N LEU A 472 -1.24 -24.36 10.92
CA LEU A 472 0.21 -24.22 11.00
C LEU A 472 0.77 -23.45 9.79
N VAL A 473 0.45 -23.87 8.56
CA VAL A 473 0.93 -23.19 7.35
C VAL A 473 0.53 -21.71 7.34
N GLY A 474 -0.72 -21.40 7.70
CA GLY A 474 -1.18 -20.01 7.82
C GLY A 474 -0.43 -19.23 8.89
N GLN A 475 -0.18 -19.82 10.06
CA GLN A 475 0.58 -19.16 11.13
C GLN A 475 2.06 -18.99 10.78
N LEU A 476 2.68 -19.94 10.08
CA LEU A 476 4.05 -19.81 9.59
C LEU A 476 4.16 -18.68 8.56
N ALA A 477 3.20 -18.54 7.65
CA ALA A 477 3.18 -17.43 6.71
C ALA A 477 3.17 -16.06 7.42
N ILE A 478 2.40 -15.93 8.50
CA ILE A 478 2.42 -14.73 9.37
C ILE A 478 3.76 -14.61 10.09
N ALA A 479 4.31 -15.72 10.58
CA ALA A 479 5.54 -15.71 11.34
C ALA A 479 6.77 -15.27 10.51
N PHE A 480 6.77 -15.58 9.22
CA PHE A 480 7.81 -15.21 8.25
C PHE A 480 7.47 -13.95 7.45
N SER A 481 6.33 -13.31 7.70
CA SER A 481 6.04 -12.00 7.12
C SER A 481 7.09 -11.01 7.60
N PRO A 482 7.65 -10.16 6.70
CA PRO A 482 8.54 -9.07 7.10
C PRO A 482 7.91 -8.19 8.19
#